data_AF-B7PIX9-F1
#
_entry.id   AF-B7PIX9-F1
#
_cell.length_a   1.000
_cell.length_b   1.000
_cell.length_c   1.000
_cell.angle_alpha   90.00
_cell.angle_beta   90.00
_cell.angle_gamma   90.00
#
_symmetry.space_group_name_H-M   'P 1'
#
loop_
_entity.id
_entity.type
_entity.pdbx_description
1 polymer ?
#
loop_
_entity_poly.entity_id
_entity_poly.type
_entity_poly.pdbx_seq_one_letter_code
_entity_poly.pdbx_strand_id
1 'polypeptide(L)'
;MEELERRYALIGRRLAQYGSPFDAQCTASRASPCWLQDHQVAWNIAVNCGGIELRCHNPGRLYLSMVPISFHVAPTLRLNESMSTLLAALWLLNNHHCIEYVNVNADIAFGILSRPFFSLVNFRAHIRRLQVTAWLPFEEIPNNDELFSLSLSDIRSLESLTLSGMAFTDFATTNIIEAMRSNDSVLTYVALCGIHVLRDSLEAILSTLGHCRRLKTLNLSFRVGCLGVLKPLEDLLERNRDLEEFRYELNGHVRFPFRALAKNRTLRSLCGGKEI
;
A
#
# COMPACT_ATOMS: atom_id res chain seq x y z
N MET A 1 -16.83 -23.45 -5.33
CA MET A 1 -16.40 -23.99 -4.02
C MET A 1 -15.40 -25.12 -4.19
N GLU A 2 -15.73 -26.20 -4.89
CA GLU A 2 -14.85 -27.36 -5.10
C GLU A 2 -13.44 -27.02 -5.67
N GLU A 3 -13.36 -26.16 -6.68
CA GLU A 3 -12.07 -25.74 -7.26
C GLU A 3 -11.20 -24.90 -6.30
N LEU A 4 -11.83 -24.10 -5.43
CA LEU A 4 -11.14 -23.30 -4.43
C LEU A 4 -10.53 -24.20 -3.35
N GLU A 5 -11.32 -25.16 -2.84
CA GLU A 5 -10.88 -26.17 -1.87
C GLU A 5 -9.75 -27.03 -2.44
N ARG A 6 -9.86 -27.44 -3.71
CA ARG A 6 -8.80 -28.19 -4.39
C ARG A 6 -7.49 -27.41 -4.45
N ARG A 7 -7.55 -26.09 -4.66
CA ARG A 7 -6.37 -25.22 -4.69
C ARG A 7 -5.77 -25.01 -3.31
N TYR A 8 -6.59 -24.80 -2.28
CA TYR A 8 -6.14 -24.77 -0.90
C TYR A 8 -5.43 -26.08 -0.51
N ALA A 9 -6.01 -27.23 -0.85
CA ALA A 9 -5.39 -28.53 -0.62
C ALA A 9 -4.06 -28.69 -1.38
N LEU A 10 -3.93 -28.11 -2.59
CA LEU A 10 -2.66 -28.13 -3.33
C LEU A 10 -1.58 -27.29 -2.64
N ILE A 11 -1.92 -26.10 -2.15
CA ILE A 11 -1.00 -25.24 -1.38
C ILE A 11 -0.57 -25.97 -0.11
N GLY A 12 -1.52 -26.54 0.63
CA GLY A 12 -1.24 -27.32 1.84
C GLY A 12 -0.32 -28.51 1.59
N ARG A 13 -0.56 -29.30 0.54
CA ARG A 13 0.34 -30.42 0.17
C ARG A 13 1.75 -29.94 -0.17
N ARG A 14 1.90 -28.81 -0.88
CA ARG A 14 3.21 -28.25 -1.21
C ARG A 14 3.95 -27.82 0.06
N LEU A 15 3.28 -27.12 0.97
CA LEU A 15 3.89 -26.68 2.24
C LEU A 15 4.26 -27.87 3.14
N ALA A 16 3.43 -28.91 3.18
CA ALA A 16 3.70 -30.13 3.93
C ALA A 16 4.98 -30.86 3.47
N GLN A 17 5.33 -30.80 2.17
CA GLN A 17 6.59 -31.36 1.65
C GLN A 17 7.83 -30.67 2.26
N TYR A 18 7.69 -29.44 2.74
CA TYR A 18 8.74 -28.68 3.42
C TYR A 18 8.52 -28.60 4.93
N GLY A 19 7.66 -29.46 5.49
CA GLY A 19 7.36 -29.49 6.93
C GLY A 19 6.65 -28.24 7.46
N SER A 20 6.08 -27.40 6.60
CA SER A 20 5.36 -26.19 7.00
C SER A 20 3.87 -26.48 7.20
N PRO A 21 3.29 -26.10 8.35
CA PRO A 21 1.84 -26.18 8.52
C PRO A 21 1.16 -25.10 7.66
N PHE A 22 0.08 -25.47 6.97
CA PHE A 22 -0.72 -24.53 6.20
C PHE A 22 -1.77 -23.83 7.07
N ASP A 23 -2.55 -24.58 7.86
CA ASP A 23 -3.69 -24.05 8.62
C ASP A 23 -3.35 -23.62 10.06
N ALA A 24 -2.06 -23.51 10.41
CA ALA A 24 -1.65 -23.10 11.75
C ALA A 24 -1.97 -21.63 12.00
N GLN A 25 -2.54 -21.31 13.15
CA GLN A 25 -2.82 -19.94 13.55
C GLN A 25 -1.52 -19.16 13.82
N CYS A 26 -1.55 -17.85 13.62
CA CYS A 26 -0.43 -16.98 13.93
C CYS A 26 -0.09 -17.01 15.43
N THR A 27 1.15 -17.38 15.77
CA THR A 27 1.65 -17.45 17.16
C THR A 27 2.40 -16.20 17.59
N ALA A 28 2.43 -15.17 16.75
CA ALA A 28 3.19 -13.95 17.02
C ALA A 28 2.70 -13.27 18.30
N SER A 29 3.61 -12.86 19.15
CA SER A 29 3.30 -12.06 20.33
C SER A 29 4.36 -10.98 20.52
N ARG A 30 4.20 -10.13 21.54
CA ARG A 30 5.26 -9.17 21.91
C ARG A 30 6.55 -9.87 22.37
N ALA A 31 6.46 -11.12 22.83
CA ALA A 31 7.56 -11.85 23.46
C ALA A 31 8.12 -12.99 22.59
N SER A 32 7.41 -13.40 21.54
CA SER A 32 7.77 -14.58 20.74
C SER A 32 7.56 -14.33 19.24
N PRO A 33 8.52 -14.76 18.39
CA PRO A 33 8.33 -14.73 16.95
C PRO A 33 7.22 -15.70 16.54
N CYS A 34 6.62 -15.45 15.37
CA CYS A 34 5.67 -16.37 14.78
C CYS A 34 6.39 -17.61 14.24
N TRP A 35 5.76 -18.78 14.32
CA TRP A 35 6.25 -20.01 13.68
C TRP A 35 6.51 -19.80 12.18
N LEU A 36 5.76 -18.89 11.55
CA LEU A 36 5.89 -18.55 10.13
C LEU A 36 7.30 -18.10 9.77
N GLN A 37 8.04 -17.52 10.73
CA GLN A 37 9.44 -17.13 10.53
C GLN A 37 10.34 -18.35 10.25
N ASP A 38 10.15 -19.45 10.98
CA ASP A 38 10.95 -20.67 10.82
C ASP A 38 10.57 -21.44 9.53
N HIS A 39 9.39 -21.16 8.99
CA HIS A 39 8.86 -21.76 7.77
C HIS A 39 8.87 -20.82 6.56
N GLN A 40 9.60 -19.71 6.65
CA GLN A 40 9.63 -18.67 5.61
C GLN A 40 10.01 -19.22 4.22
N VAL A 41 10.98 -20.15 4.16
CA VAL A 41 11.42 -20.76 2.88
C VAL A 41 10.27 -21.51 2.20
N ALA A 42 9.53 -22.33 2.95
CA ALA A 42 8.39 -23.09 2.44
C ALA A 42 7.30 -22.16 1.90
N TRP A 43 6.99 -21.09 2.65
CA TRP A 43 6.00 -20.10 2.24
C TRP A 43 6.44 -19.28 1.03
N ASN A 44 7.73 -18.93 0.93
CA ASN A 44 8.27 -18.30 -0.27
C ASN A 44 8.12 -19.19 -1.51
N ILE A 45 8.27 -20.51 -1.40
CA ILE A 45 7.98 -21.41 -2.52
C ILE A 45 6.50 -21.34 -2.96
N ALA A 46 5.59 -21.13 -2.02
CA ALA A 46 4.16 -21.01 -2.31
C ALA A 46 3.76 -19.66 -2.94
N VAL A 47 4.41 -18.55 -2.55
CA VAL A 47 4.05 -17.19 -3.01
C VAL A 47 4.94 -16.61 -4.12
N ASN A 48 6.15 -17.16 -4.34
CA ASN A 48 7.14 -16.56 -5.23
C ASN A 48 6.83 -16.71 -6.73
N CYS A 49 5.83 -17.51 -7.12
CA CYS A 49 5.41 -17.51 -8.52
C CYS A 49 5.00 -16.10 -8.98
N GLY A 50 4.34 -15.30 -8.12
CA GLY A 50 4.01 -13.90 -8.40
C GLY A 50 5.12 -12.88 -8.09
N GLY A 51 6.35 -13.34 -7.84
CA GLY A 51 7.43 -12.47 -7.37
C GLY A 51 7.21 -11.92 -5.96
N ILE A 52 6.28 -12.50 -5.20
CA ILE A 52 6.04 -12.13 -3.80
C ILE A 52 7.00 -12.92 -2.91
N GLU A 53 7.59 -12.22 -1.95
CA GLU A 53 8.50 -12.80 -0.98
C GLU A 53 8.10 -12.35 0.43
N LEU A 54 7.96 -13.33 1.31
CA LEU A 54 7.93 -13.14 2.74
C LEU A 54 9.36 -12.97 3.24
N ARG A 55 9.64 -11.86 3.93
CA ARG A 55 10.95 -11.49 4.48
C ARG A 55 10.87 -11.24 5.98
N CYS A 56 11.93 -11.57 6.71
CA CYS A 56 12.13 -11.17 8.10
C CYS A 56 13.13 -10.01 8.15
N HIS A 57 12.70 -8.84 8.62
CA HIS A 57 13.60 -7.69 8.80
C HIS A 57 14.11 -7.58 10.23
N ASN A 58 13.28 -7.99 11.19
CA ASN A 58 13.58 -8.04 12.63
C ASN A 58 13.00 -9.34 13.20
N PRO A 59 13.60 -9.94 14.23
CA PRO A 59 13.04 -11.11 14.89
C PRO A 59 11.56 -10.90 15.24
N GLY A 60 10.69 -11.77 14.75
CA GLY A 60 9.25 -11.74 14.97
C GLY A 60 8.43 -10.81 14.07
N ARG A 61 9.06 -10.04 13.17
CA ARG A 61 8.37 -9.12 12.26
C ARG A 61 8.59 -9.50 10.81
N LEU A 62 7.50 -9.81 10.14
CA LEU A 62 7.48 -10.28 8.77
C LEU A 62 6.94 -9.21 7.82
N TYR A 63 7.40 -9.32 6.58
CA TYR A 63 7.24 -8.35 5.51
C TYR A 63 6.81 -9.14 4.30
N LEU A 64 5.65 -8.84 3.73
CA LEU A 64 5.25 -9.41 2.46
C LEU A 64 5.59 -8.39 1.37
N SER A 65 6.65 -8.64 0.61
CA SER A 65 7.17 -7.70 -0.39
C SER A 65 7.29 -8.35 -1.74
N MET A 66 6.93 -7.62 -2.79
CA MET A 66 7.31 -7.99 -4.14
C MET A 66 8.82 -7.77 -4.36
N VAL A 67 9.49 -8.75 -4.94
CA VAL A 67 10.85 -8.62 -5.48
C VAL A 67 10.80 -7.65 -6.65
N PRO A 68 11.73 -6.68 -6.78
CA PRO A 68 11.75 -5.78 -7.93
C PRO A 68 11.96 -6.58 -9.23
N ILE A 69 10.86 -6.89 -9.91
CA ILE A 69 10.84 -7.54 -11.22
C ILE A 69 10.63 -6.41 -12.23
N SER A 70 11.57 -6.24 -13.15
CA SER A 70 11.41 -5.31 -14.28
C SER A 70 10.18 -5.72 -15.08
N PHE A 71 9.32 -4.76 -15.45
CA PHE A 71 8.08 -5.00 -16.21
C PHE A 71 8.32 -5.80 -17.50
N HIS A 72 9.49 -5.65 -18.12
CA HIS A 72 9.91 -6.38 -19.33
C HIS A 72 10.27 -7.86 -19.09
N VAL A 73 10.40 -8.28 -17.83
CA VAL A 73 10.73 -9.64 -17.37
C VAL A 73 9.60 -10.18 -16.49
N ALA A 74 8.45 -9.51 -16.46
CA ALA A 74 7.29 -10.00 -15.72
C ALA A 74 6.99 -11.44 -16.20
N PRO A 75 7.04 -12.44 -15.31
CA PRO A 75 6.83 -13.81 -15.73
C PRO A 75 5.45 -13.91 -16.38
N THR A 76 5.37 -14.56 -17.53
CA THR A 76 4.10 -14.99 -18.13
C THR A 76 3.50 -16.07 -17.24
N LEU A 77 2.95 -15.63 -16.11
CA LEU A 77 2.36 -16.52 -15.13
C LEU A 77 1.14 -17.17 -15.75
N ARG A 78 1.10 -18.51 -15.66
CA ARG A 78 -0.13 -19.21 -15.99
C ARG A 78 -1.17 -18.79 -14.97
N LEU A 79 -2.41 -18.55 -15.41
CA LEU A 79 -3.51 -18.18 -14.53
C LEU A 79 -3.61 -19.08 -13.28
N ASN A 80 -3.29 -20.36 -13.43
CA ASN A 80 -3.28 -21.32 -12.32
C ASN A 80 -2.24 -21.03 -11.23
N GLU A 81 -1.07 -20.54 -11.61
CA GLU A 81 0.03 -20.17 -10.71
C GLU A 81 -0.28 -18.84 -10.02
N SER A 82 -0.84 -17.87 -10.76
CA SER A 82 -1.32 -16.60 -10.20
C SER A 82 -2.42 -16.82 -9.17
N MET A 83 -3.38 -17.70 -9.42
CA MET A 83 -4.43 -18.06 -8.46
C MET A 83 -3.87 -18.70 -7.19
N SER A 84 -2.90 -19.60 -7.31
CA SER A 84 -2.29 -20.25 -6.13
C SER A 84 -1.51 -19.24 -5.29
N THR A 85 -0.78 -18.35 -5.96
CA THR A 85 -0.05 -17.25 -5.32
C THR A 85 -1.01 -16.29 -4.62
N LEU A 86 -2.10 -15.91 -5.28
CA LEU A 86 -3.15 -15.07 -4.71
C LEU A 86 -3.71 -15.68 -3.43
N LEU A 87 -4.11 -16.95 -3.46
CA LEU A 87 -4.70 -17.61 -2.30
C LEU A 87 -3.72 -17.73 -1.14
N ALA A 88 -2.45 -18.05 -1.42
CA ALA A 88 -1.42 -18.08 -0.40
C ALA A 88 -1.17 -16.69 0.21
N ALA A 89 -1.10 -15.63 -0.61
CA ALA A 89 -0.93 -14.26 -0.14
C ALA A 89 -2.13 -13.76 0.68
N LEU A 90 -3.37 -14.02 0.23
CA LEU A 90 -4.59 -13.70 0.97
C LEU A 90 -4.63 -14.44 2.30
N TRP A 91 -4.28 -15.72 2.31
CA TRP A 91 -4.25 -16.50 3.55
C TRP A 91 -3.26 -15.92 4.55
N LEU A 92 -2.04 -15.58 4.10
CA LEU A 92 -1.03 -14.94 4.93
C LEU A 92 -1.54 -13.63 5.52
N LEU A 93 -1.99 -12.70 4.67
CA LEU A 93 -2.42 -11.36 5.12
C LEU A 93 -3.65 -11.38 6.03
N ASN A 94 -4.57 -12.32 5.79
CA ASN A 94 -5.82 -12.39 6.56
C ASN A 94 -5.67 -13.15 7.90
N ASN A 95 -4.65 -14.00 8.05
CA ASN A 95 -4.46 -14.88 9.22
C ASN A 95 -3.21 -14.58 10.05
N HIS A 96 -2.24 -13.80 9.53
CA HIS A 96 -0.98 -13.54 10.21
C HIS A 96 -0.77 -12.08 10.62
N HIS A 97 -0.96 -11.79 11.90
CA HIS A 97 -0.67 -10.48 12.49
C HIS A 97 0.82 -10.19 12.72
N CYS A 98 1.73 -11.12 12.43
CA CYS A 98 3.17 -10.85 12.38
C CYS A 98 3.62 -10.11 11.12
N ILE A 99 2.77 -10.04 10.09
CA ILE A 99 3.10 -9.36 8.84
C ILE A 99 2.77 -7.89 9.03
N GLU A 100 3.74 -7.07 9.43
CA GLU A 100 3.47 -5.66 9.69
C GLU A 100 3.50 -4.86 8.37
N TYR A 101 4.33 -5.27 7.40
CA TYR A 101 4.63 -4.47 6.21
C TYR A 101 4.22 -5.22 4.95
N VAL A 102 3.55 -4.51 4.06
CA VAL A 102 3.07 -5.01 2.77
C VAL A 102 3.57 -4.10 1.66
N ASN A 103 4.26 -4.67 0.68
CA ASN A 103 4.67 -4.00 -0.54
C ASN A 103 4.29 -4.86 -1.74
N VAL A 104 3.24 -4.48 -2.46
CA VAL A 104 2.68 -5.28 -3.55
C VAL A 104 2.44 -4.39 -4.76
N ASN A 105 2.99 -4.79 -5.91
CA ASN A 105 2.48 -4.36 -7.20
C ASN A 105 1.43 -5.38 -7.67
N ALA A 106 0.16 -5.06 -7.56
CA ALA A 106 -0.90 -6.04 -7.74
C ALA A 106 -1.00 -6.54 -9.19
N ASP A 107 -0.69 -5.70 -10.18
CA ASP A 107 -0.75 -6.11 -11.60
C ASP A 107 0.36 -7.09 -11.93
N ILE A 108 1.58 -6.87 -11.41
CA ILE A 108 2.69 -7.81 -11.62
C ILE A 108 2.44 -9.11 -10.85
N ALA A 109 1.98 -9.01 -9.60
CA ALA A 109 1.83 -10.17 -8.73
C ALA A 109 0.70 -11.09 -9.20
N PHE A 110 -0.42 -10.49 -9.62
CA PHE A 110 -1.68 -11.18 -9.78
C PHE A 110 -2.27 -11.03 -11.18
N GLY A 111 -1.77 -10.11 -12.02
CA GLY A 111 -2.31 -9.84 -13.34
C GLY A 111 -3.79 -9.51 -13.27
N ILE A 112 -4.61 -10.24 -14.04
CA ILE A 112 -6.08 -10.13 -14.03
C ILE A 112 -6.73 -10.39 -12.65
N LEU A 113 -5.99 -10.99 -11.72
CA LEU A 113 -6.46 -11.30 -10.37
C LEU A 113 -6.16 -10.20 -9.34
N SER A 114 -5.60 -9.05 -9.75
CA SER A 114 -5.38 -7.89 -8.89
C SER A 114 -6.67 -7.41 -8.22
N ARG A 115 -7.79 -7.46 -8.94
CA ARG A 115 -9.12 -7.11 -8.41
C ARG A 115 -9.59 -8.06 -7.29
N PRO A 116 -9.71 -9.38 -7.51
CA PRO A 116 -9.99 -10.34 -6.43
C PRO A 116 -9.08 -10.19 -5.21
N PHE A 117 -7.80 -9.86 -5.41
CA PHE A 117 -6.89 -9.60 -4.30
C PHE A 117 -7.40 -8.48 -3.40
N PHE A 118 -7.69 -7.30 -3.95
CA PHE A 118 -8.13 -6.16 -3.15
C PHE A 118 -9.53 -6.36 -2.54
N SER A 119 -10.44 -7.06 -3.22
CA SER A 119 -11.76 -7.38 -2.67
C SER A 119 -11.71 -8.34 -1.47
N LEU A 120 -10.65 -9.14 -1.34
CA LEU A 120 -10.55 -10.22 -0.35
C LEU A 120 -9.49 -9.97 0.73
N VAL A 121 -8.54 -9.07 0.47
CA VAL A 121 -7.49 -8.73 1.44
C VAL A 121 -8.06 -7.81 2.52
N ASN A 122 -7.78 -8.16 3.78
CA ASN A 122 -8.12 -7.31 4.91
C ASN A 122 -6.82 -6.82 5.55
N PHE A 123 -6.42 -5.57 5.28
CA PHE A 123 -5.29 -4.95 5.97
C PHE A 123 -5.72 -4.54 7.38
N ARG A 124 -5.53 -5.46 8.33
CA ARG A 124 -5.96 -5.29 9.71
C ARG A 124 -5.13 -4.25 10.46
N ALA A 125 -5.58 -3.93 11.68
CA ALA A 125 -5.01 -2.94 12.57
C ALA A 125 -3.49 -3.05 12.87
N HIS A 126 -2.84 -4.19 12.63
CA HIS A 126 -1.41 -4.38 12.87
C HIS A 126 -0.50 -3.92 11.73
N ILE A 127 -1.07 -3.64 10.54
CA ILE A 127 -0.30 -3.18 9.38
C ILE A 127 0.26 -1.78 9.67
N ARG A 128 1.59 -1.66 9.56
CA ARG A 128 2.34 -0.42 9.81
C ARG A 128 2.85 0.23 8.56
N ARG A 129 3.16 -0.55 7.52
CA ARG A 129 3.61 0.01 6.23
C ARG A 129 2.86 -0.66 5.11
N LEU A 130 2.17 0.14 4.32
CA LEU A 130 1.40 -0.32 3.18
C LEU A 130 1.89 0.41 1.93
N GLN A 131 2.48 -0.35 1.02
CA GLN A 131 2.87 0.09 -0.30
C GLN A 131 2.12 -0.74 -1.34
N VAL A 132 1.25 -0.06 -2.10
CA VAL A 132 0.45 -0.67 -3.14
C VAL A 132 0.71 0.08 -4.44
N THR A 133 1.10 -0.67 -5.45
CA THR A 133 1.16 -0.18 -6.83
C THR A 133 0.13 -0.98 -7.63
N ALA A 134 -0.75 -0.29 -8.35
CA ALA A 134 -1.69 -0.92 -9.24
C ALA A 134 -2.04 0.06 -10.36
N TRP A 135 -2.02 -0.38 -11.61
CA TRP A 135 -2.45 0.32 -12.80
C TRP A 135 -3.94 0.05 -13.00
N LEU A 136 -4.76 0.81 -12.29
CA LEU A 136 -6.21 0.70 -12.37
C LEU A 136 -6.73 1.82 -13.28
N PRO A 137 -7.06 1.52 -14.57
CA PRO A 137 -7.43 2.54 -15.53
C PRO A 137 -8.71 3.29 -15.14
N PHE A 138 -8.81 4.54 -15.61
CA PHE A 138 -9.88 5.48 -15.29
C PHE A 138 -11.28 4.99 -15.71
N GLU A 139 -11.35 4.10 -16.71
CA GLU A 139 -12.62 3.57 -17.21
C GLU A 139 -13.31 2.62 -16.21
N GLU A 140 -12.62 2.22 -15.14
CA GLU A 140 -13.06 1.18 -14.20
C GLU A 140 -13.25 1.70 -12.75
N ILE A 141 -13.36 3.03 -12.61
CA ILE A 141 -13.45 3.77 -11.35
C ILE A 141 -14.43 3.18 -10.31
N PRO A 142 -15.69 2.84 -10.64
CA PRO A 142 -16.62 2.29 -9.65
C PRO A 142 -16.16 0.95 -9.06
N ASN A 143 -15.44 0.14 -9.86
CA ASN A 143 -14.90 -1.12 -9.38
C ASN A 143 -13.72 -0.86 -8.43
N ASN A 144 -12.86 0.12 -8.72
CA ASN A 144 -11.72 0.49 -7.87
C ASN A 144 -12.17 0.93 -6.47
N ASP A 145 -13.33 1.56 -6.36
CA ASP A 145 -13.87 2.02 -5.09
C ASP A 145 -14.16 0.91 -4.09
N GLU A 146 -14.78 -0.17 -4.55
CA GLU A 146 -15.07 -1.34 -3.72
C GLU A 146 -13.78 -2.01 -3.23
N LEU A 147 -12.72 -2.00 -4.06
CA LEU A 147 -11.42 -2.60 -3.75
C LEU A 147 -10.72 -1.95 -2.54
N PHE A 148 -10.82 -0.62 -2.40
CA PHE A 148 -10.14 0.12 -1.33
C PHE A 148 -11.01 0.35 -0.09
N SER A 149 -12.33 0.24 -0.24
CA SER A 149 -13.28 0.39 0.87
C SER A 149 -13.07 -0.64 1.97
N LEU A 150 -12.99 -1.91 1.60
CA LEU A 150 -12.88 -3.01 2.57
C LEU A 150 -11.45 -3.17 3.10
N SER A 151 -10.45 -2.85 2.28
CA SER A 151 -9.06 -3.16 2.62
C SER A 151 -8.44 -2.16 3.60
N LEU A 152 -8.92 -0.91 3.66
CA LEU A 152 -8.32 0.14 4.51
C LEU A 152 -9.15 0.54 5.75
N SER A 153 -10.40 0.10 5.87
CA SER A 153 -11.34 0.59 6.90
C SER A 153 -10.84 0.40 8.35
N ASP A 154 -10.10 -0.68 8.60
CA ASP A 154 -9.75 -1.15 9.94
C ASP A 154 -8.29 -0.89 10.33
N ILE A 155 -7.53 -0.18 9.50
CA ILE A 155 -6.11 0.07 9.77
C ILE A 155 -5.94 1.17 10.83
N ARG A 156 -5.21 0.87 11.91
CA ARG A 156 -5.05 1.75 13.09
C ARG A 156 -3.60 1.88 13.60
N SER A 157 -2.64 1.29 12.88
CA SER A 157 -1.20 1.39 13.20
C SER A 157 -0.34 1.83 12.01
N LEU A 158 -0.95 2.46 10.99
CA LEU A 158 -0.30 2.81 9.72
C LEU A 158 0.69 3.96 9.91
N GLU A 159 1.98 3.65 9.80
CA GLU A 159 3.08 4.61 9.88
C GLU A 159 3.55 5.11 8.51
N SER A 160 3.31 4.31 7.46
CA SER A 160 3.73 4.60 6.09
C SER A 160 2.69 4.14 5.09
N LEU A 161 2.19 5.06 4.27
CA LEU A 161 1.27 4.77 3.17
C LEU A 161 1.94 5.12 1.83
N THR A 162 1.89 4.22 0.87
CA THR A 162 2.31 4.46 -0.51
C THR A 162 1.26 3.89 -1.45
N LEU A 163 0.66 4.75 -2.26
CA LEU A 163 -0.30 4.37 -3.30
C LEU A 163 0.22 4.89 -4.63
N SER A 164 0.30 4.02 -5.65
CA SER A 164 0.71 4.41 -6.98
C SER A 164 -0.07 3.78 -8.13
N GLY A 165 -0.32 4.56 -9.19
CA GLY A 165 -0.90 4.11 -10.47
C GLY A 165 -2.43 4.02 -10.53
N MET A 166 -3.13 4.51 -9.51
CA MET A 166 -4.56 4.20 -9.28
C MET A 166 -5.47 5.38 -9.60
N ALA A 167 -6.72 5.09 -10.01
CA ALA A 167 -7.80 6.07 -10.12
C ALA A 167 -8.89 5.80 -9.08
N PHE A 168 -9.30 6.84 -8.34
CA PHE A 168 -10.29 6.76 -7.25
C PHE A 168 -11.47 7.73 -7.49
N THR A 169 -12.68 7.36 -7.06
CA THR A 169 -13.73 8.37 -6.83
C THR A 169 -13.57 9.06 -5.47
N ASP A 170 -14.52 9.94 -5.15
CA ASP A 170 -14.73 10.48 -3.82
C ASP A 170 -15.01 9.41 -2.74
N PHE A 171 -15.61 8.27 -3.10
CA PHE A 171 -15.88 7.18 -2.17
C PHE A 171 -14.59 6.48 -1.71
N ALA A 172 -13.75 5.97 -2.63
CA ALA A 172 -12.44 5.43 -2.26
C ALA A 172 -11.57 6.47 -1.56
N THR A 173 -11.61 7.72 -2.04
CA THR A 173 -10.84 8.81 -1.42
C THR A 173 -11.27 9.06 0.02
N THR A 174 -12.56 8.96 0.34
CA THR A 174 -13.07 9.07 1.71
C THR A 174 -12.49 7.99 2.62
N ASN A 175 -12.35 6.75 2.12
CA ASN A 175 -11.75 5.66 2.90
C ASN A 175 -10.24 5.85 3.12
N ILE A 176 -9.53 6.34 2.11
CA ILE A 176 -8.11 6.70 2.24
C ILE A 176 -7.93 7.82 3.28
N ILE A 177 -8.79 8.84 3.23
CA ILE A 177 -8.82 9.94 4.20
C ILE A 177 -9.09 9.40 5.61
N GLU A 178 -10.06 8.50 5.78
CA GLU A 178 -10.40 7.93 7.07
C GLU A 178 -9.26 7.08 7.64
N ALA A 179 -8.58 6.30 6.79
CA ALA A 179 -7.36 5.61 7.17
C ALA A 179 -6.26 6.59 7.61
N MET A 180 -6.06 7.71 6.91
CA MET A 180 -5.08 8.73 7.33
C MET A 180 -5.47 9.37 8.67
N ARG A 181 -6.75 9.72 8.87
CA ARG A 181 -7.26 10.32 10.12
C ARG A 181 -7.11 9.39 11.31
N SER A 182 -7.48 8.13 11.12
CA SER A 182 -7.34 7.09 12.14
C SER A 182 -5.88 6.83 12.56
N ASN A 183 -4.92 7.34 11.79
CA ASN A 183 -3.49 7.16 12.01
C ASN A 183 -2.74 8.51 12.12
N ASP A 184 -3.43 9.62 12.35
CA ASP A 184 -2.85 10.98 12.34
C ASP A 184 -1.67 11.19 13.32
N SER A 185 -1.67 10.43 14.41
CA SER A 185 -0.69 10.46 15.51
C SER A 185 0.46 9.46 15.34
N VAL A 186 0.46 8.63 14.30
CA VAL A 186 1.50 7.63 14.01
C VAL A 186 2.00 7.68 12.57
N LEU A 187 1.25 8.25 11.64
CA LEU A 187 1.61 8.35 10.23
C LEU A 187 2.79 9.29 10.03
N THR A 188 3.88 8.75 9.48
CA THR A 188 5.17 9.43 9.29
C THR A 188 5.55 9.63 7.83
N TYR A 189 5.03 8.78 6.94
CA TYR A 189 5.37 8.78 5.53
C TYR A 189 4.11 8.61 4.69
N VAL A 190 3.93 9.48 3.70
CA VAL A 190 2.86 9.34 2.70
C VAL A 190 3.45 9.59 1.31
N ALA A 191 3.21 8.65 0.40
CA ALA A 191 3.49 8.80 -1.02
C ALA A 191 2.25 8.49 -1.86
N LEU A 192 1.81 9.45 -2.66
CA LEU A 192 0.68 9.32 -3.58
C LEU A 192 1.19 9.66 -4.99
N CYS A 193 1.43 8.64 -5.80
CA CYS A 193 2.23 8.76 -7.02
C CYS A 193 1.52 8.23 -8.27
N GLY A 194 1.29 9.06 -9.28
CA GLY A 194 0.50 8.70 -10.46
C GLY A 194 -0.94 8.33 -10.07
N ILE A 195 -1.50 8.98 -9.04
CA ILE A 195 -2.90 8.79 -8.66
C ILE A 195 -3.80 9.79 -9.39
N HIS A 196 -4.99 9.33 -9.75
CA HIS A 196 -6.04 10.14 -10.36
C HIS A 196 -7.21 10.26 -9.38
N VAL A 197 -7.49 11.49 -8.95
CA VAL A 197 -8.59 11.84 -8.04
C VAL A 197 -9.29 13.10 -8.54
N LEU A 198 -10.54 13.31 -8.11
CA LEU A 198 -11.22 14.58 -8.32
C LEU A 198 -10.55 15.70 -7.52
N ARG A 199 -10.74 16.95 -7.97
CA ARG A 199 -10.14 18.13 -7.32
C ARG A 199 -10.49 18.18 -5.84
N ASP A 200 -11.78 18.16 -5.50
CA ASP A 200 -12.26 18.33 -4.12
C ASP A 200 -11.76 17.20 -3.21
N SER A 201 -11.65 15.98 -3.77
CA SER A 201 -10.99 14.83 -3.14
C SER A 201 -9.51 15.08 -2.81
N LEU A 202 -8.76 15.67 -3.75
CA LEU A 202 -7.36 16.05 -3.51
C LEU A 202 -7.22 17.14 -2.43
N GLU A 203 -8.11 18.13 -2.43
CA GLU A 203 -8.14 19.17 -1.38
C GLU A 203 -8.38 18.54 0.00
N ALA A 204 -9.29 17.57 0.08
CA ALA A 204 -9.60 16.85 1.31
C ALA A 204 -8.42 15.96 1.79
N ILE A 205 -7.70 15.31 0.87
CA ILE A 205 -6.46 14.58 1.19
C ILE A 205 -5.42 15.53 1.79
N LEU A 206 -5.13 16.65 1.12
CA LEU A 206 -4.13 17.62 1.60
C LEU A 206 -4.50 18.22 2.94
N SER A 207 -5.78 18.60 3.12
CA SER A 207 -6.29 19.08 4.41
C SER A 207 -6.07 18.03 5.51
N THR A 208 -6.36 16.76 5.23
CA THR A 208 -6.18 15.67 6.20
C THR A 208 -4.71 15.48 6.57
N LEU A 209 -3.80 15.47 5.59
CA LEU A 209 -2.36 15.38 5.82
C LEU A 209 -1.80 16.54 6.64
N GLY A 210 -2.39 17.73 6.50
CA GLY A 210 -2.09 18.90 7.34
C GLY A 210 -2.36 18.68 8.84
N HIS A 211 -3.18 17.69 9.21
CA HIS A 211 -3.47 17.34 10.60
C HIS A 211 -2.60 16.19 11.14
N CYS A 212 -1.85 15.48 10.28
CA CYS A 212 -0.97 14.40 10.69
C CYS A 212 0.27 14.95 11.43
N ARG A 213 0.28 14.83 12.76
CA ARG A 213 1.25 15.47 13.68
C ARG A 213 2.62 14.80 13.72
N ARG A 214 2.83 13.76 12.93
CA ARG A 214 4.13 13.06 12.86
C ARG A 214 4.58 12.84 11.43
N LEU A 215 3.87 13.43 10.45
CA LEU A 215 4.19 13.29 9.04
C LEU A 215 5.53 13.97 8.76
N LYS A 216 6.57 13.19 8.51
CA LYS A 216 7.93 13.65 8.22
C LYS A 216 8.19 13.76 6.72
N THR A 217 7.61 12.85 5.94
CA THR A 217 7.85 12.77 4.51
C THR A 217 6.54 12.71 3.75
N LEU A 218 6.41 13.62 2.78
CA LEU A 218 5.29 13.66 1.85
C LEU A 218 5.83 13.64 0.42
N ASN A 219 5.38 12.66 -0.37
CA ASN A 219 5.70 12.56 -1.78
C ASN A 219 4.42 12.58 -2.62
N LEU A 220 4.31 13.56 -3.50
CA LEU A 220 3.12 13.81 -4.28
C LEU A 220 3.49 13.93 -5.76
N SER A 221 3.37 12.84 -6.52
CA SER A 221 3.40 12.93 -7.98
C SER A 221 1.99 12.82 -8.52
N PHE A 222 1.31 13.95 -8.62
CA PHE A 222 0.06 14.03 -9.36
C PHE A 222 0.21 15.05 -10.47
N ARG A 223 -0.63 14.94 -11.50
CA ARG A 223 -0.70 15.94 -12.56
C ARG A 223 -1.22 17.25 -11.98
N VAL A 224 -0.35 18.10 -11.43
CA VAL A 224 -0.73 19.40 -10.85
C VAL A 224 -1.06 20.40 -11.96
N GLY A 225 -2.18 20.18 -12.67
CA GLY A 225 -2.81 21.18 -13.54
C GLY A 225 -3.93 21.96 -12.84
N CYS A 226 -4.28 21.61 -11.59
CA CYS A 226 -5.46 22.14 -10.93
C CYS A 226 -5.15 23.41 -10.13
N LEU A 227 -5.60 24.56 -10.64
CA LEU A 227 -5.53 25.89 -10.01
C LEU A 227 -6.09 25.94 -8.55
N GLY A 228 -6.89 24.94 -8.12
CA GLY A 228 -7.47 24.86 -6.77
C GLY A 228 -6.60 24.22 -5.69
N VAL A 229 -5.53 23.50 -6.05
CA VAL A 229 -4.74 22.69 -5.09
C VAL A 229 -3.72 23.52 -4.30
N LEU A 230 -3.41 24.73 -4.79
CA LEU A 230 -2.40 25.59 -4.18
C LEU A 230 -2.74 26.00 -2.75
N LYS A 231 -4.00 26.37 -2.49
CA LYS A 231 -4.40 26.85 -1.16
C LYS A 231 -4.39 25.74 -0.11
N PRO A 232 -4.94 24.53 -0.36
CA PRO A 232 -4.78 23.40 0.55
C PRO A 232 -3.33 22.99 0.77
N LEU A 233 -2.48 23.08 -0.26
CA LEU A 233 -1.05 22.80 -0.13
C LEU A 233 -0.35 23.85 0.75
N GLU A 234 -0.65 25.14 0.57
CA GLU A 234 -0.19 26.22 1.44
C GLU A 234 -0.58 25.94 2.90
N ASP A 235 -1.85 25.63 3.13
CA ASP A 235 -2.37 25.38 4.46
C ASP A 235 -1.72 24.13 5.10
N LEU A 236 -1.47 23.08 4.32
CA LEU A 236 -0.70 21.91 4.77
C LEU A 236 0.70 22.32 5.22
N LEU A 237 1.43 23.06 4.39
CA LEU A 237 2.81 23.47 4.68
C LEU A 237 2.89 24.44 5.87
N GLU A 238 1.87 25.29 6.07
CA GLU A 238 1.80 26.20 7.21
C GLU A 238 1.42 25.50 8.51
N ARG A 239 0.51 24.51 8.46
CA ARG A 239 0.01 23.79 9.64
C ARG A 239 0.95 22.68 10.10
N ASN A 240 1.53 21.93 9.16
CA ASN A 240 2.36 20.78 9.51
C ASN A 240 3.73 21.24 10.02
N ARG A 241 4.01 20.96 11.29
CA ARG A 241 5.24 21.36 12.00
C ARG A 241 6.27 20.25 12.13
N ASP A 242 6.03 19.10 11.51
CA ASP A 242 6.89 17.93 11.59
C ASP A 242 7.38 17.47 10.21
N LEU A 243 6.85 18.05 9.13
CA LEU A 243 7.25 17.76 7.77
C LEU A 243 8.70 18.19 7.54
N GLU A 244 9.55 17.22 7.19
CA GLU A 244 10.99 17.38 6.96
C GLU A 244 11.33 17.26 5.47
N GLU A 245 10.61 16.41 4.74
CA GLU A 245 10.81 16.17 3.31
C GLU A 245 9.50 16.34 2.54
N PHE A 246 9.53 17.17 1.50
CA PHE A 246 8.44 17.31 0.56
C PHE A 246 8.93 17.11 -0.87
N ARG A 247 8.37 16.12 -1.56
CA ARG A 247 8.64 15.86 -2.97
C ARG A 247 7.36 16.05 -3.74
N TYR A 248 7.46 16.75 -4.85
CA TYR A 248 6.32 17.00 -5.70
C TYR A 248 6.72 16.98 -7.18
N GLU A 249 5.84 16.45 -8.03
CA GLU A 249 5.99 16.53 -9.48
C GLU A 249 4.86 17.39 -10.02
N LEU A 250 5.19 18.44 -10.78
CA LEU A 250 4.19 19.32 -11.39
C LEU A 250 4.05 19.04 -12.88
N ASN A 251 2.80 18.97 -13.35
CA ASN A 251 2.49 19.08 -14.76
C ASN A 251 2.05 20.51 -15.09
N GLY A 252 2.95 21.27 -15.71
CA GLY A 252 2.68 22.61 -16.20
C GLY A 252 3.33 23.73 -15.37
N HIS A 253 3.01 24.98 -15.73
CA HIS A 253 3.57 26.18 -15.11
C HIS A 253 2.84 26.53 -13.80
N VAL A 254 2.97 25.69 -12.77
CA VAL A 254 2.44 26.02 -11.44
C VAL A 254 3.50 26.78 -10.65
N ARG A 255 3.15 27.98 -10.17
CA ARG A 255 3.97 28.70 -9.19
C ARG A 255 3.81 28.00 -7.84
N PHE A 256 4.87 27.33 -7.42
CA PHE A 256 4.93 26.72 -6.10
C PHE A 256 4.73 27.77 -4.99
N PRO A 257 4.02 27.47 -3.90
CA PRO A 257 3.70 28.46 -2.86
C PRO A 257 4.89 28.75 -1.94
N PHE A 258 5.92 29.42 -2.46
CA PHE A 258 7.14 29.76 -1.71
C PHE A 258 6.89 30.58 -0.43
N ARG A 259 5.77 31.32 -0.36
CA ARG A 259 5.40 32.08 0.85
C ARG A 259 5.04 31.17 2.03
N ALA A 260 4.40 30.03 1.78
CA ALA A 260 4.09 29.06 2.84
C ALA A 260 5.37 28.38 3.35
N LEU A 261 6.35 28.12 2.47
CA LEU A 261 7.65 27.58 2.87
C LEU A 261 8.38 28.47 3.86
N ALA A 262 8.30 29.79 3.70
CA ALA A 262 8.94 30.73 4.64
C ALA A 262 8.39 30.61 6.09
N LYS A 263 7.18 30.07 6.25
CA LYS A 263 6.56 29.82 7.56
C LYS A 263 6.82 28.40 8.08
N ASN A 264 7.27 27.48 7.22
CA ASN A 264 7.63 26.13 7.62
C ASN A 264 9.09 26.10 8.09
N ARG A 265 9.31 25.70 9.34
CA ARG A 265 10.66 25.70 9.96
C ARG A 265 11.31 24.31 10.03
N THR A 266 10.58 23.28 9.62
CA THR A 266 11.02 21.89 9.75
C THR A 266 11.39 21.27 8.43
N LEU A 267 10.89 21.80 7.32
CA LEU A 267 11.20 21.32 5.99
C LEU A 267 12.69 21.53 5.68
N ARG A 268 13.40 20.42 5.48
CA ARG A 268 14.84 20.36 5.17
C ARG A 268 15.09 20.04 3.71
N SER A 269 14.19 19.28 3.08
CA SER A 269 14.31 18.86 1.69
C SER A 269 13.03 19.20 0.92
N LEU A 270 13.22 19.90 -0.20
CA LEU A 270 12.18 20.18 -1.18
C LEU A 270 12.67 19.70 -2.54
N CYS A 271 12.05 18.67 -3.10
CA CYS A 271 12.39 18.15 -4.43
C CYS A 271 11.24 18.43 -5.39
N GLY A 272 11.50 19.25 -6.41
CA GLY A 272 10.59 19.44 -7.53
C GLY A 272 11.02 18.60 -8.72
N GLY A 273 10.11 17.77 -9.24
CA GLY A 273 10.28 17.04 -10.49
C GLY A 273 9.37 17.59 -11.60
N LYS A 274 9.74 17.30 -12.84
CA LYS A 274 8.89 17.47 -14.03
C LYS A 274 8.59 16.07 -14.56
N GLU A 275 7.31 15.74 -14.76
CA GLU A 275 6.95 14.51 -15.50
C GLU A 275 7.52 14.69 -16.93
N ILE A 276 8.38 13.76 -17.38
CA ILE A 276 9.00 13.77 -18.71
C ILE A 276 8.01 13.20 -19.72
#